data_AF-A0A0K0G317-F1
#
_entry.id   AF-A0A0K0G317-F1
#
_cell.length_a   1.000
_cell.length_b   1.000
_cell.length_c   1.000
_cell.angle_alpha   90.00
_cell.angle_beta   90.00
_cell.angle_gamma   90.00
#
_symmetry.space_group_name_H-M   'P 1'
#
loop_
_entity.id
_entity.type
_entity.pdbx_description
1 polymer ?
#
loop_
_entity_poly.entity_id
_entity_poly.type
_entity_poly.pdbx_seq_one_letter_code
_entity_poly.pdbx_strand_id
1 'polypeptide(L)'
;MDSISEEKETEEHNNIFVLPDVLLICILSKLSWREILNLRLVSRSFYNFIHENYHQLNRRKITEVYVKYEENCGSFPFHVTFRFGKSFLLNKFLKNQLDEEFKTINIQNGEKLSYFFKMFDMTKLKILSVPAANNIDIFNILSRSFQTRIAINILVVSKVAEKDFRSFQTFIEKCSSFKSIFINHLCAPSTGHEEINSFLYWLSLINTRNFEIIECPITKVLTADTVTKLLEGNPNLKSLKINPSNIEFLEGIFKEFFMMEQPRKMNCKNDNSEIFLTIYSDMKDEHLCDSLGKDFGELKNVKNIYCSIKFSYFAQFEYKSDCKYCVEDEHTITRRLLFLRHKIPGQKFGN
;
A
#
# COMPACT_ATOMS: atom_id res chain seq x y z
N MET A 1 11.35 57.36 -15.58
CA MET A 1 9.94 57.13 -15.92
C MET A 1 9.93 56.88 -17.41
N ASP A 2 9.89 55.60 -17.80
CA ASP A 2 9.53 55.18 -19.15
C ASP A 2 8.78 53.85 -19.02
N SER A 3 7.68 53.80 -19.75
CA SER A 3 6.52 52.96 -19.56
C SER A 3 6.62 51.60 -20.25
N ILE A 4 6.23 50.57 -19.50
CA ILE A 4 5.52 49.34 -19.86
C ILE A 4 5.24 49.14 -21.36
N SER A 5 5.77 48.04 -21.91
CA SER A 5 4.99 47.15 -22.78
C SER A 5 5.17 45.70 -22.32
N GLU A 6 4.38 45.28 -21.33
CA GLU A 6 4.06 43.87 -21.13
C GLU A 6 3.16 43.44 -22.29
N GLU A 7 3.77 43.05 -23.41
CA GLU A 7 3.11 42.21 -24.40
C GLU A 7 2.86 40.86 -23.74
N LYS A 8 1.68 40.73 -23.13
CA LYS A 8 1.02 39.44 -22.96
C LYS A 8 0.81 38.88 -24.37
N GLU A 9 1.77 38.08 -24.83
CA GLU A 9 1.54 37.10 -25.88
C GLU A 9 0.33 36.27 -25.44
N THR A 10 -0.81 36.58 -26.06
CA THR A 10 -1.98 35.73 -26.00
C THR A 10 -1.58 34.46 -26.72
N GLU A 11 -1.63 33.31 -26.03
CA GLU A 11 -1.55 32.01 -26.69
C GLU A 11 -2.73 31.94 -27.67
N GLU A 12 -2.49 32.36 -28.91
CA GLU A 12 -3.39 32.12 -30.03
C GLU A 12 -3.74 30.63 -30.00
N HIS A 13 -5.04 30.33 -29.99
CA HIS A 13 -5.53 28.98 -30.23
C HIS A 13 -5.01 28.54 -31.59
N ASN A 14 -3.86 27.88 -31.56
CA ASN A 14 -3.15 27.33 -32.69
C ASN A 14 -4.02 26.21 -33.28
N ASN A 15 -4.98 26.58 -34.14
CA ASN A 15 -5.74 25.69 -35.01
C ASN A 15 -4.81 25.11 -36.11
N ILE A 16 -3.70 24.52 -35.69
CA ILE A 16 -2.69 23.90 -36.55
C ILE A 16 -3.22 22.60 -37.14
N PHE A 17 -4.19 21.98 -36.47
CA PHE A 17 -4.87 20.80 -36.97
C PHE A 17 -6.14 21.22 -37.71
N VAL A 18 -6.20 20.91 -39.01
CA VAL A 18 -7.43 21.01 -39.82
C VAL A 18 -8.49 20.01 -39.32
N LEU A 19 -8.07 18.97 -38.60
CA LEU A 19 -8.93 17.94 -38.06
C LEU A 19 -9.42 18.32 -36.64
N PRO A 20 -10.71 18.06 -36.33
CA PRO A 20 -11.22 18.13 -34.96
C PRO A 20 -10.43 17.23 -34.01
N ASP A 21 -10.21 17.69 -32.77
CA ASP A 21 -9.44 17.01 -31.73
C ASP A 21 -9.85 15.55 -31.53
N VAL A 22 -11.16 15.27 -31.53
CA VAL A 22 -11.70 13.91 -31.36
C VAL A 22 -11.21 12.97 -32.47
N LEU A 23 -11.14 13.44 -33.71
CA LEU A 23 -10.62 12.65 -34.83
C LEU A 23 -9.11 12.47 -34.71
N LEU A 24 -8.39 13.50 -34.27
CA LEU A 24 -6.94 13.42 -34.06
C LEU A 24 -6.60 12.43 -32.94
N ILE A 25 -7.32 12.46 -31.81
CA ILE A 25 -7.18 11.46 -30.73
C ILE A 25 -7.47 10.06 -31.25
N CYS A 26 -8.52 9.89 -32.05
CA CYS A 26 -8.85 8.59 -32.65
C CYS A 26 -7.70 8.06 -33.52
N ILE A 27 -7.13 8.90 -34.39
CA ILE A 27 -5.98 8.55 -35.22
C ILE A 27 -4.77 8.19 -34.35
N LEU A 28 -4.40 9.07 -33.41
CA LEU A 28 -3.25 8.86 -32.52
C LEU A 28 -3.43 7.61 -31.63
N SER A 29 -4.64 7.28 -31.22
CA SER A 29 -4.91 6.07 -30.42
C SER A 29 -4.60 4.77 -31.15
N LYS A 30 -4.56 4.79 -32.49
CA LYS A 30 -4.19 3.63 -33.32
C LYS A 30 -2.68 3.45 -33.46
N LEU A 31 -1.89 4.46 -33.12
CA LEU A 31 -0.44 4.42 -33.23
C LEU A 31 0.17 3.64 -32.07
N SER A 32 1.31 3.02 -32.33
CA SER A 32 2.15 2.44 -31.29
C SER A 32 2.76 3.53 -30.42
N TRP A 33 3.14 3.17 -29.19
CA TRP A 33 3.81 4.10 -28.28
C TRP A 33 5.07 4.72 -28.89
N ARG A 34 5.84 3.96 -29.68
CA ARG A 34 7.05 4.45 -30.34
C ARG A 34 6.72 5.54 -31.38
N GLU A 35 5.66 5.34 -32.16
CA GLU A 35 5.18 6.33 -33.13
C GLU A 35 4.67 7.59 -32.45
N ILE A 36 3.93 7.45 -31.34
CA ILE A 36 3.50 8.59 -30.51
C ILE A 36 4.71 9.39 -30.01
N LEU A 37 5.76 8.71 -29.53
CA LEU A 37 6.97 9.40 -29.09
C LEU A 37 7.68 10.12 -30.24
N ASN A 38 7.71 9.53 -31.44
CA ASN A 38 8.29 10.19 -32.62
C ASN A 38 7.47 11.42 -33.04
N LEU A 39 6.13 11.33 -33.03
CA LEU A 39 5.26 12.45 -33.40
C LEU A 39 5.43 13.67 -32.48
N ARG A 40 5.71 13.45 -31.19
CA ARG A 40 6.04 14.54 -30.26
C ARG A 40 7.28 15.33 -30.65
N LEU A 41 8.18 14.73 -31.43
CA LEU A 41 9.41 15.37 -31.88
C LEU A 41 9.21 16.15 -33.20
N VAL A 42 8.06 15.99 -33.86
CA VAL A 42 7.78 16.62 -35.15
C VAL A 42 7.49 18.12 -34.99
N SER A 43 6.68 18.51 -34.00
CA SER A 43 6.36 19.92 -33.75
C SER A 43 5.92 20.18 -32.31
N ARG A 44 5.99 21.45 -31.87
CA ARG A 44 5.48 21.91 -30.57
C ARG A 44 3.97 21.65 -30.41
N SER A 45 3.21 21.77 -31.50
CA SER A 45 1.76 21.54 -31.51
C SER A 45 1.42 20.08 -31.29
N PHE A 46 2.10 19.15 -31.98
CA PHE A 46 1.94 17.71 -31.71
C PHE A 46 2.39 17.36 -30.30
N TYR A 47 3.49 17.96 -29.83
CA TYR A 47 3.94 17.78 -28.46
C TYR A 47 2.84 18.16 -27.46
N ASN A 48 2.30 19.37 -27.54
CA ASN A 48 1.27 19.87 -26.63
C ASN A 48 -0.03 19.05 -26.73
N PHE A 49 -0.50 18.75 -27.95
CA PHE A 49 -1.72 17.98 -28.16
C PHE A 49 -1.62 16.56 -27.57
N ILE A 50 -0.51 15.86 -27.84
CA ILE A 50 -0.26 14.53 -27.27
C ILE A 50 -0.13 14.62 -25.75
N HIS A 51 0.53 15.66 -25.26
CA HIS A 51 0.76 15.91 -23.83
C HIS A 51 -0.55 16.02 -23.04
N GLU A 52 -1.52 16.78 -23.54
CA GLU A 52 -2.82 16.97 -22.90
C GLU A 52 -3.69 15.70 -22.98
N ASN A 53 -3.52 14.91 -24.04
CA ASN A 53 -4.41 13.79 -24.36
C ASN A 53 -3.85 12.39 -24.05
N TYR A 54 -2.68 12.26 -23.40
CA TYR A 54 -2.05 10.97 -23.10
C TYR A 54 -2.97 9.90 -22.54
N HIS A 55 -3.89 10.29 -21.67
CA HIS A 55 -4.82 9.40 -20.99
C HIS A 55 -5.78 8.66 -21.95
N GLN A 56 -5.95 9.18 -23.17
CA GLN A 56 -6.78 8.59 -24.24
C GLN A 56 -5.96 7.84 -25.30
N LEU A 57 -4.62 7.88 -25.21
CA LEU A 57 -3.72 7.28 -26.18
C LEU A 57 -3.22 5.91 -25.70
N ASN A 58 -2.64 5.14 -26.64
CA ASN A 58 -2.04 3.85 -26.33
C ASN A 58 -0.72 4.05 -25.56
N ARG A 59 -0.81 4.00 -24.23
CA ARG A 59 0.33 4.21 -23.33
C ARG A 59 1.06 2.92 -23.02
N ARG A 60 2.36 3.04 -22.78
CA ARG A 60 3.17 1.90 -22.34
C ARG A 60 2.79 1.51 -20.91
N LYS A 61 2.59 0.20 -20.70
CA LYS A 61 2.24 -0.36 -19.39
C LYS A 61 3.44 -0.42 -18.45
N ILE A 62 3.26 0.10 -17.24
CA ILE A 62 4.20 -0.04 -16.12
C ILE A 62 3.64 -1.07 -15.13
N THR A 63 4.50 -1.91 -14.58
CA THR A 63 4.11 -2.91 -13.58
C THR A 63 4.59 -2.60 -12.18
N GLU A 64 5.71 -1.91 -12.03
CA GLU A 64 6.27 -1.59 -10.71
C GLU A 64 6.73 -0.13 -10.71
N VAL A 65 6.39 0.60 -9.64
CA VAL A 65 6.77 2.00 -9.42
C VAL A 65 7.27 2.15 -7.99
N TYR A 66 8.43 2.77 -7.85
CA TYR A 66 9.04 3.13 -6.59
C TYR A 66 9.36 4.62 -6.63
N VAL A 67 8.72 5.38 -5.76
CA VAL A 67 8.99 6.80 -5.59
C VAL A 67 9.82 6.96 -4.32
N LYS A 68 10.97 7.62 -4.44
CA LYS A 68 11.75 8.13 -3.32
C LYS A 68 11.68 9.64 -3.32
N TYR A 69 11.68 10.22 -2.12
CA TYR A 69 11.66 11.66 -1.92
C TYR A 69 12.83 12.06 -1.02
N GLU A 70 13.59 13.07 -1.44
CA GLU A 70 14.72 13.64 -0.72
C GLU A 70 14.47 15.13 -0.47
N GLU A 71 14.08 15.48 0.75
CA GLU A 71 13.68 16.84 1.13
C GLU A 71 14.77 17.89 0.92
N ASN A 72 16.04 17.52 1.15
CA ASN A 72 17.18 18.42 1.06
C ASN A 72 17.83 18.46 -0.34
N CYS A 73 17.22 17.82 -1.34
CA CYS A 73 17.73 17.83 -2.71
C CYS A 73 17.19 19.06 -3.47
N GLY A 74 18.02 20.09 -3.64
CA GLY A 74 17.60 21.37 -4.18
C GLY A 74 17.17 21.38 -5.65
N SER A 75 17.47 20.34 -6.43
CA SER A 75 17.18 20.30 -7.87
C SER A 75 16.15 19.25 -8.27
N PHE A 76 16.25 18.02 -7.77
CA PHE A 76 15.35 16.92 -8.13
C PHE A 76 15.01 16.07 -6.90
N PRO A 77 14.06 16.52 -6.07
CA PRO A 77 13.76 15.84 -4.83
C PRO A 77 12.99 14.53 -5.02
N PHE A 78 12.49 14.23 -6.22
CA PHE A 78 11.87 12.94 -6.51
C PHE A 78 12.78 12.04 -7.36
N HIS A 79 12.98 10.81 -6.90
CA HIS A 79 13.62 9.75 -7.68
C HIS A 79 12.59 8.65 -7.94
N VAL A 80 12.19 8.49 -9.20
CA VAL A 80 11.18 7.51 -9.60
C VAL A 80 11.84 6.38 -10.34
N THR A 81 11.83 5.20 -9.73
CA THR A 81 12.27 3.95 -10.36
C THR A 81 11.05 3.16 -10.81
N PHE A 82 11.05 2.68 -12.05
CA PHE A 82 9.92 1.97 -12.63
C PHE A 82 10.35 0.82 -13.53
N ARG A 83 9.45 -0.15 -13.72
CA ARG A 83 9.66 -1.33 -14.58
C ARG A 83 8.53 -1.49 -15.60
N PHE A 84 8.91 -1.81 -16.83
CA PHE A 84 8.00 -2.25 -17.89
C PHE A 84 7.96 -3.79 -17.97
N GLY A 85 6.88 -4.35 -18.53
CA GLY A 85 6.84 -5.77 -18.88
C GLY A 85 6.25 -6.67 -17.78
N LYS A 86 6.09 -7.96 -18.07
CA LYS A 86 5.51 -8.91 -17.10
C LYS A 86 6.62 -9.32 -16.15
N SER A 87 6.52 -8.95 -14.87
CA SER A 87 7.44 -9.41 -13.85
C SER A 87 7.57 -10.95 -13.87
N PHE A 88 8.73 -11.43 -14.33
CA PHE A 88 9.11 -12.84 -14.22
C PHE A 88 9.42 -13.15 -12.76
N LEU A 89 8.42 -13.59 -12.01
CA LEU A 89 8.63 -14.21 -10.70
C LEU A 89 8.90 -15.73 -10.80
N LEU A 90 9.06 -16.31 -12.00
CA LEU A 90 9.13 -17.77 -12.13
C LEU A 90 10.35 -18.42 -12.80
N ASN A 91 11.32 -17.70 -13.38
CA ASN A 91 12.47 -18.38 -13.97
C ASN A 91 13.78 -17.65 -13.68
N LYS A 92 14.35 -17.93 -12.51
CA LYS A 92 15.72 -17.54 -12.13
C LYS A 92 16.79 -18.34 -12.90
N PHE A 93 16.41 -19.27 -13.78
CA PHE A 93 17.30 -20.24 -14.42
C PHE A 93 17.59 -20.02 -15.90
N LEU A 94 16.94 -19.05 -16.56
CA LEU A 94 17.30 -18.67 -17.93
C LEU A 94 17.81 -17.22 -17.93
N LYS A 95 18.97 -17.03 -17.29
CA LYS A 95 19.87 -15.95 -17.68
C LYS A 95 20.24 -16.23 -19.13
N ASN A 96 19.63 -15.50 -20.06
CA ASN A 96 20.31 -14.83 -21.17
C ASN A 96 19.24 -14.17 -22.05
N GLN A 97 19.33 -12.83 -22.12
CA GLN A 97 18.70 -11.95 -23.10
C GLN A 97 17.19 -11.72 -22.99
N LEU A 98 16.82 -10.75 -22.14
CA LEU A 98 15.97 -9.60 -22.50
C LEU A 98 16.03 -8.60 -21.32
N ASP A 99 16.70 -7.47 -21.54
CA ASP A 99 16.89 -6.36 -20.60
C ASP A 99 15.55 -5.76 -20.12
N GLU A 100 14.93 -6.36 -19.12
CA GLU A 100 13.86 -5.72 -18.33
C GLU A 100 14.50 -4.91 -17.19
N GLU A 101 15.30 -3.91 -17.58
CA GLU A 101 16.02 -3.03 -16.67
C GLU A 101 15.05 -2.04 -15.99
N PHE A 102 15.19 -1.92 -14.68
CA PHE A 102 14.57 -0.80 -13.95
C PHE A 102 15.10 0.50 -14.52
N LYS A 103 14.22 1.45 -14.81
CA LYS A 103 14.61 2.80 -15.20
C LYS A 103 14.38 3.75 -14.04
N THR A 104 15.33 4.65 -13.83
CA THR A 104 15.23 5.71 -12.81
C THR A 104 15.23 7.06 -13.50
N ILE A 105 14.33 7.94 -13.06
CA ILE A 105 14.26 9.33 -13.49
C ILE A 105 14.19 10.25 -12.28
N ASN A 106 14.84 11.40 -12.40
CA ASN A 106 14.85 12.44 -11.39
C ASN A 106 13.84 13.53 -11.78
N ILE A 107 12.98 13.93 -10.84
CA ILE A 107 11.87 14.84 -11.08
C ILE A 107 11.89 15.98 -10.06
N GLN A 108 11.66 17.20 -10.55
CA GLN A 108 11.86 18.44 -9.79
C GLN A 108 10.73 18.76 -8.81
N ASN A 109 9.49 18.45 -9.17
CA ASN A 109 8.33 18.83 -8.38
C ASN A 109 7.13 17.90 -8.60
N GLY A 110 6.10 18.07 -7.78
CA GLY A 110 4.90 17.23 -7.80
C GLY A 110 4.08 17.32 -9.10
N GLU A 111 4.12 18.45 -9.80
CA GLU A 111 3.40 18.62 -11.08
C GLU A 111 4.08 17.82 -12.19
N LYS A 112 5.41 17.91 -12.29
CA LYS A 112 6.20 17.10 -13.22
C LYS A 112 6.08 15.61 -12.90
N LEU A 113 5.98 15.26 -11.61
CA LEU A 113 5.72 13.88 -11.19
C LEU A 113 4.34 13.41 -11.64
N SER A 114 3.32 14.25 -11.46
CA SER A 114 1.97 13.95 -11.90
C SER A 114 1.90 13.73 -13.41
N TYR A 115 2.55 14.61 -14.16
CA TYR A 115 2.64 14.50 -15.61
C TYR A 115 3.36 13.22 -16.03
N PHE A 116 4.51 12.92 -15.41
CA PHE A 116 5.25 11.69 -15.69
C PHE A 116 4.36 10.44 -15.53
N PHE A 117 3.55 10.39 -14.48
CA PHE A 117 2.61 9.30 -14.26
C PHE A 117 1.49 9.22 -15.31
N LYS A 118 0.98 10.35 -15.80
CA LYS A 118 -0.05 10.36 -16.85
C LYS A 118 0.42 9.73 -18.17
N MET A 119 1.73 9.74 -18.44
CA MET A 119 2.32 9.17 -19.66
C MET A 119 2.22 7.63 -19.74
N PHE A 120 1.95 6.94 -18.63
CA PHE A 120 1.97 5.48 -18.59
C PHE A 120 0.60 4.88 -18.26
N ASP A 121 0.37 3.68 -18.78
CA ASP A 121 -0.76 2.85 -18.34
C ASP A 121 -0.37 2.15 -17.04
N MET A 122 -0.98 2.59 -15.95
CA MET A 122 -0.83 2.04 -14.60
C MET A 122 -2.14 1.45 -14.07
N THR A 123 -3.07 1.09 -14.95
CA THR A 123 -4.35 0.47 -14.56
C THR A 123 -4.18 -0.82 -13.76
N LYS A 124 -3.04 -1.51 -13.94
CA LYS A 124 -2.66 -2.72 -13.20
C LYS A 124 -1.21 -2.66 -12.74
N LEU A 125 -1.00 -2.26 -11.48
CA LEU A 125 0.32 -2.24 -10.85
C LEU A 125 0.52 -3.51 -10.01
N LYS A 126 1.69 -4.11 -10.14
CA LYS A 126 2.14 -5.16 -9.25
C LYS A 126 2.68 -4.58 -7.94
N ILE A 127 3.46 -3.50 -8.01
CA ILE A 127 4.03 -2.84 -6.83
C ILE A 127 3.94 -1.33 -7.02
N LEU A 128 3.43 -0.63 -6.01
CA LEU A 128 3.57 0.80 -5.86
C LEU A 128 4.20 1.09 -4.49
N SER A 129 5.39 1.68 -4.48
CA SER A 129 6.05 2.15 -3.26
C SER A 129 6.07 3.66 -3.24
N VAL A 130 5.54 4.27 -2.19
CA VAL A 130 5.43 5.72 -2.03
C VAL A 130 6.20 6.19 -0.79
N PRO A 131 6.92 7.32 -0.89
CA PRO A 131 7.80 7.78 0.16
C PRO A 131 7.00 8.46 1.28
N ALA A 132 7.70 8.70 2.39
CA ALA A 132 7.29 9.65 3.40
C ALA A 132 7.78 11.03 2.96
N ALA A 133 6.91 12.04 2.96
CA ALA A 133 7.32 13.42 2.73
C ALA A 133 6.51 14.34 3.65
N ASN A 134 7.16 15.01 4.59
CA ASN A 134 6.45 15.90 5.52
C ASN A 134 5.96 17.19 4.83
N ASN A 135 6.58 17.60 3.74
CA ASN A 135 6.27 18.86 3.07
C ASN A 135 5.43 18.69 1.79
N ILE A 136 5.10 17.44 1.42
CA ILE A 136 4.42 17.13 0.16
C ILE A 136 3.32 16.12 0.38
N ASP A 137 2.13 16.48 -0.10
CA ASP A 137 0.99 15.58 -0.18
C ASP A 137 1.12 14.67 -1.42
N ILE A 138 1.89 13.59 -1.26
CA ILE A 138 2.14 12.62 -2.34
C ILE A 138 0.85 11.92 -2.77
N PHE A 139 -0.09 11.67 -1.85
CA PHE A 139 -1.34 10.99 -2.17
C PHE A 139 -2.27 11.87 -3.00
N ASN A 140 -2.28 13.18 -2.79
CA ASN A 140 -2.98 14.11 -3.67
C ASN A 140 -2.32 14.20 -5.06
N ILE A 141 -0.99 14.17 -5.16
CA ILE A 141 -0.30 14.07 -6.45
C ILE A 141 -0.73 12.79 -7.17
N LEU A 142 -0.65 11.64 -6.51
CA LEU A 142 -1.03 10.36 -7.08
C LEU A 142 -2.51 10.35 -7.49
N SER A 143 -3.40 10.82 -6.61
CA SER A 143 -4.84 10.95 -6.88
C SER A 143 -5.12 11.72 -8.16
N ARG A 144 -4.45 12.86 -8.39
CA ARG A 144 -4.64 13.66 -9.63
C ARG A 144 -4.07 13.00 -10.88
N SER A 145 -3.11 12.09 -10.71
CA SER A 145 -2.36 11.48 -11.81
C SER A 145 -2.99 10.16 -12.27
N PHE A 146 -3.57 9.44 -11.33
CA PHE A 146 -4.06 8.08 -11.50
C PHE A 146 -5.51 8.09 -11.99
N GLN A 147 -5.81 7.22 -12.95
CA GLN A 147 -7.18 6.96 -13.39
C GLN A 147 -7.98 6.28 -12.27
N THR A 148 -9.30 6.27 -12.37
CA THR A 148 -10.14 5.49 -11.46
C THR A 148 -10.03 3.99 -11.77
N ARG A 149 -10.35 3.16 -10.78
CA ARG A 149 -10.35 1.69 -10.86
C ARG A 149 -8.98 1.06 -11.12
N ILE A 150 -7.94 1.56 -10.45
CA ILE A 150 -6.61 0.97 -10.54
C ILE A 150 -6.50 -0.26 -9.66
N ALA A 151 -5.99 -1.35 -10.22
CA ALA A 151 -5.66 -2.54 -9.45
C ALA A 151 -4.18 -2.47 -9.01
N ILE A 152 -3.94 -2.46 -7.69
CA ILE A 152 -2.58 -2.47 -7.12
C ILE A 152 -2.41 -3.76 -6.34
N ASN A 153 -1.52 -4.65 -6.77
CA ASN A 153 -1.29 -5.89 -6.04
C ASN A 153 -0.63 -5.61 -4.67
N ILE A 154 0.47 -4.86 -4.65
CA ILE A 154 1.20 -4.50 -3.43
C ILE A 154 1.36 -2.97 -3.35
N LEU A 155 0.80 -2.37 -2.31
CA LEU A 155 1.04 -0.97 -1.95
C LEU A 155 1.98 -0.92 -0.75
N VAL A 156 3.10 -0.21 -0.87
CA VAL A 156 4.04 0.06 0.21
C VAL A 156 4.08 1.57 0.45
N VAL A 157 3.76 1.98 1.67
CA VAL A 157 3.68 3.37 2.09
C VAL A 157 4.65 3.56 3.23
N SER A 158 5.68 4.37 3.02
CA SER A 158 6.70 4.56 4.04
C SER A 158 6.15 5.26 5.28
N LYS A 159 5.25 6.23 5.14
CA LYS A 159 4.62 6.93 6.26
C LYS A 159 3.25 7.48 5.85
N VAL A 160 2.30 7.40 6.76
CA VAL A 160 1.04 8.15 6.70
C VAL A 160 0.95 8.98 7.97
N ALA A 161 1.04 10.29 7.84
CA ALA A 161 0.80 11.20 8.95
C ALA A 161 -0.68 11.61 8.97
N GLU A 162 -1.16 12.09 10.12
CA GLU A 162 -2.51 12.62 10.33
C GLU A 162 -3.00 13.55 9.20
N LYS A 163 -2.18 14.55 8.82
CA LYS A 163 -2.50 15.49 7.73
C LYS A 163 -2.71 14.82 6.37
N ASP A 164 -2.21 13.60 6.18
CA ASP A 164 -2.28 12.85 4.94
C ASP A 164 -3.52 11.93 4.89
N PHE A 165 -4.28 11.77 5.98
CA PHE A 165 -5.39 10.81 6.04
C PHE A 165 -6.42 11.02 4.95
N ARG A 166 -6.84 12.28 4.72
CA ARG A 166 -7.85 12.60 3.71
C ARG A 166 -7.35 12.39 2.28
N SER A 167 -6.10 12.76 1.98
CA SER A 167 -5.54 12.59 0.65
C SER A 167 -5.21 11.12 0.36
N PHE A 168 -4.75 10.38 1.38
CA PHE A 168 -4.58 8.93 1.34
C PHE A 168 -5.92 8.24 1.05
N GLN A 169 -6.97 8.59 1.79
CA GLN A 169 -8.32 8.08 1.56
C GLN A 169 -8.76 8.30 0.10
N THR A 170 -8.66 9.54 -0.38
CA THR A 170 -9.01 9.91 -1.76
C THR A 170 -8.24 9.08 -2.79
N PHE A 171 -6.96 8.78 -2.53
CA PHE A 171 -6.13 7.99 -3.42
C PHE A 171 -6.58 6.53 -3.49
N ILE A 172 -6.82 5.90 -2.34
CA ILE A 172 -7.23 4.50 -2.25
C ILE A 172 -8.64 4.30 -2.81
N GLU A 173 -9.56 5.26 -2.64
CA GLU A 173 -10.91 5.20 -3.23
C GLU A 173 -10.87 5.11 -4.77
N LYS A 174 -9.80 5.59 -5.41
CA LYS A 174 -9.58 5.40 -6.85
C LYS A 174 -9.11 3.99 -7.21
N CYS A 175 -8.65 3.20 -6.25
CA CYS A 175 -8.14 1.87 -6.50
C CYS A 175 -9.29 0.85 -6.44
N SER A 176 -9.36 -0.05 -7.42
CA SER A 176 -10.40 -1.09 -7.47
C SER A 176 -10.12 -2.27 -6.54
N SER A 177 -8.85 -2.52 -6.20
CA SER A 177 -8.45 -3.70 -5.45
C SER A 177 -7.03 -3.61 -4.94
N PHE A 178 -6.79 -4.19 -3.76
CA PHE A 178 -5.48 -4.46 -3.20
C PHE A 178 -5.31 -5.94 -2.86
N LYS A 179 -4.12 -6.50 -3.03
CA LYS A 179 -3.80 -7.82 -2.43
C LYS A 179 -3.10 -7.64 -1.09
N SER A 180 -2.19 -6.67 -1.01
CA SER A 180 -1.44 -6.34 0.19
C SER A 180 -1.21 -4.84 0.32
N ILE A 181 -1.36 -4.32 1.54
CA ILE A 181 -1.04 -2.94 1.89
C ILE A 181 -0.05 -2.96 3.06
N PHE A 182 1.06 -2.25 2.91
CA PHE A 182 2.11 -2.11 3.92
C PHE A 182 2.24 -0.62 4.27
N ILE A 183 1.94 -0.25 5.50
CA ILE A 183 2.12 1.09 6.06
C ILE A 183 3.24 1.00 7.09
N ASN A 184 4.44 1.46 6.73
CA ASN A 184 5.62 1.29 7.57
C ASN A 184 5.67 2.25 8.76
N HIS A 185 4.95 3.38 8.71
CA HIS A 185 4.86 4.32 9.82
C HIS A 185 3.50 5.03 9.81
N LEU A 186 2.60 4.63 10.71
CA LEU A 186 1.37 5.37 10.99
C LEU A 186 1.60 6.35 12.15
N CYS A 187 1.51 7.65 11.87
CA CYS A 187 1.77 8.72 12.84
C CYS A 187 0.52 9.62 13.00
N ALA A 188 -0.05 9.70 14.20
CA ALA A 188 -1.13 10.66 14.49
C ALA A 188 -0.96 11.28 15.89
N PRO A 189 -0.12 12.32 16.03
CA PRO A 189 0.28 12.86 17.32
C PRO A 189 -0.72 13.85 17.93
N SER A 190 -1.65 14.40 17.16
CA SER A 190 -2.44 15.58 17.55
C SER A 190 -3.95 15.34 17.53
N THR A 191 -4.39 14.25 16.92
CA THR A 191 -5.81 13.90 16.80
C THR A 191 -6.33 13.18 18.02
N GLY A 192 -7.56 13.49 18.40
CA GLY A 192 -8.34 12.62 19.27
C GLY A 192 -8.52 11.25 18.62
N HIS A 193 -8.71 10.21 19.44
CA HIS A 193 -8.88 8.83 18.96
C HIS A 193 -9.94 8.67 17.86
N GLU A 194 -10.92 9.58 17.75
CA GLU A 194 -11.99 9.54 16.75
C GLU A 194 -11.54 9.60 15.29
N GLU A 195 -10.59 10.47 14.93
CA GLU A 195 -10.14 10.60 13.52
C GLU A 195 -9.32 9.38 13.08
N ILE A 196 -8.46 8.89 13.97
CA ILE A 196 -7.69 7.66 13.76
C ILE A 196 -8.64 6.47 13.64
N ASN A 197 -9.63 6.37 14.53
CA ASN A 197 -10.63 5.31 14.48
C ASN A 197 -11.41 5.35 13.18
N SER A 198 -11.77 6.55 12.70
CA SER A 198 -12.44 6.74 11.41
C SER A 198 -11.55 6.29 10.24
N PHE A 199 -10.26 6.63 10.28
CA PHE A 199 -9.28 6.20 9.29
C PHE A 199 -9.09 4.68 9.26
N LEU A 200 -8.91 4.04 10.43
CA LEU A 200 -8.74 2.59 10.56
C LEU A 200 -10.02 1.82 10.21
N TYR A 201 -11.18 2.34 10.62
CA TYR A 201 -12.47 1.80 10.22
C TYR A 201 -12.61 1.84 8.70
N TRP A 202 -12.29 2.96 8.06
CA TRP A 202 -12.34 3.04 6.61
C TRP A 202 -11.32 2.09 5.94
N LEU A 203 -10.12 1.91 6.50
CA LEU A 203 -9.17 0.89 6.04
C LEU A 203 -9.74 -0.53 6.11
N SER A 204 -10.59 -0.82 7.10
CA SER A 204 -11.26 -2.12 7.24
C SER A 204 -12.19 -2.44 6.07
N LEU A 205 -12.77 -1.41 5.44
CA LEU A 205 -13.66 -1.56 4.29
C LEU A 205 -12.90 -1.93 3.00
N ILE A 206 -11.57 -1.80 2.99
CA ILE A 206 -10.75 -2.12 1.83
C ILE A 206 -10.60 -3.64 1.72
N ASN A 207 -11.16 -4.22 0.68
CA ASN A 207 -10.95 -5.64 0.39
C ASN A 207 -9.47 -5.94 0.08
N THR A 208 -8.74 -6.52 1.04
CA THR A 208 -7.33 -6.94 0.90
C THR A 208 -7.08 -8.23 1.65
N ARG A 209 -6.03 -8.95 1.27
CA ARG A 209 -5.64 -10.21 1.92
C ARG A 209 -4.57 -10.02 2.98
N ASN A 210 -3.72 -9.01 2.83
CA ASN A 210 -2.63 -8.75 3.77
C ASN A 210 -2.59 -7.27 4.13
N PHE A 211 -2.51 -7.00 5.42
CA PHE A 211 -2.21 -5.68 5.95
C PHE A 211 -0.97 -5.76 6.83
N GLU A 212 -0.12 -4.76 6.72
CA GLU A 212 0.95 -4.50 7.68
C GLU A 212 0.88 -3.04 8.08
N ILE A 213 0.77 -2.78 9.37
CA ILE A 213 0.71 -1.44 9.95
C ILE A 213 1.75 -1.38 11.06
N ILE A 214 2.82 -0.66 10.81
CA ILE A 214 3.84 -0.38 11.80
C ILE A 214 3.52 1.00 12.38
N GLU A 215 3.24 1.00 13.67
CA GLU A 215 2.92 2.22 14.41
C GLU A 215 4.17 3.07 14.63
N CYS A 216 4.01 4.39 14.64
CA CYS A 216 5.07 5.28 15.06
C CYS A 216 5.28 5.17 16.58
N PRO A 217 6.53 5.03 17.07
CA PRO A 217 6.83 4.92 18.50
C PRO A 217 6.28 6.07 19.35
N ILE A 218 6.04 7.23 18.73
CA ILE A 218 5.60 8.45 19.40
C ILE A 218 4.09 8.44 19.69
N THR A 219 3.26 7.88 18.80
CA THR A 219 1.83 8.23 18.75
C THR A 219 0.87 7.19 19.33
N LYS A 220 1.30 5.95 19.58
CA LYS A 220 0.52 4.89 20.27
C LYS A 220 -1.00 4.91 19.93
N VAL A 221 -1.30 4.90 18.63
CA VAL A 221 -2.61 5.09 18.03
C VAL A 221 -3.43 3.80 17.96
N LEU A 222 -2.76 2.64 17.92
CA LEU A 222 -3.42 1.34 17.83
C LEU A 222 -3.90 0.90 19.21
N THR A 223 -5.17 0.48 19.24
CA THR A 223 -5.84 -0.12 20.39
C THR A 223 -6.34 -1.51 20.02
N ALA A 224 -6.60 -2.36 21.00
CA ALA A 224 -7.17 -3.69 20.74
C ALA A 224 -8.47 -3.57 19.91
N ASP A 225 -9.40 -2.73 20.37
CA ASP A 225 -10.68 -2.45 19.72
C ASP A 225 -10.54 -2.02 18.24
N THR A 226 -9.57 -1.15 17.92
CA THR A 226 -9.37 -0.70 16.53
C THR A 226 -8.85 -1.80 15.63
N VAL A 227 -7.97 -2.66 16.14
CA VAL A 227 -7.46 -3.81 15.39
C VAL A 227 -8.54 -4.88 15.22
N THR A 228 -9.35 -5.12 16.26
CA THR A 228 -10.50 -6.04 16.19
C THR A 228 -11.50 -5.56 15.14
N LYS A 229 -11.86 -4.26 15.15
CA LYS A 229 -12.71 -3.66 14.11
C LYS A 229 -12.10 -3.76 12.71
N LEU A 230 -10.78 -3.62 12.57
CA LEU A 230 -10.08 -3.80 11.30
C LEU A 230 -10.23 -5.23 10.76
N LEU A 231 -10.12 -6.23 11.64
CA LEU A 231 -10.28 -7.64 11.30
C LEU A 231 -11.74 -7.98 10.97
N GLU A 232 -12.69 -7.43 11.73
CA GLU A 232 -14.13 -7.65 11.54
C GLU A 232 -14.67 -7.00 10.26
N GLY A 233 -14.23 -5.76 9.96
CA GLY A 233 -14.63 -5.06 8.73
C GLY A 233 -14.08 -5.69 7.46
N ASN A 234 -13.04 -6.53 7.57
CA ASN A 234 -12.31 -7.08 6.43
C ASN A 234 -12.38 -8.61 6.34
N PRO A 235 -13.50 -9.18 5.86
CA PRO A 235 -13.69 -10.62 5.81
C PRO A 235 -12.66 -11.36 4.97
N ASN A 236 -11.98 -10.70 4.03
CA ASN A 236 -11.00 -11.34 3.15
C ASN A 236 -9.55 -11.26 3.68
N LEU A 237 -9.35 -10.59 4.82
CA LEU A 237 -8.05 -10.45 5.45
C LEU A 237 -7.57 -11.82 5.95
N LYS A 238 -6.36 -12.20 5.51
CA LYS A 238 -5.70 -13.46 5.88
C LYS A 238 -4.53 -13.20 6.81
N SER A 239 -3.86 -12.07 6.67
CA SER A 239 -2.70 -11.72 7.46
C SER A 239 -2.75 -10.26 7.85
N LEU A 240 -2.75 -10.00 9.15
CA LEU A 240 -2.51 -8.68 9.71
C LEU A 240 -1.18 -8.72 10.45
N LYS A 241 -0.31 -7.77 10.14
CA LYS A 241 0.95 -7.58 10.83
C LYS A 241 0.95 -6.21 11.49
N ILE A 242 1.30 -6.18 12.76
CA ILE A 242 1.36 -4.95 13.55
C ILE A 242 2.66 -4.92 14.35
N ASN A 243 3.16 -3.72 14.61
CA ASN A 243 4.30 -3.51 15.51
C ASN A 243 3.90 -2.50 16.59
N PRO A 244 3.18 -2.95 17.63
CA PRO A 244 2.69 -2.07 18.68
C PRO A 244 3.82 -1.67 19.65
N SER A 245 3.69 -0.47 20.22
CA SER A 245 4.65 0.06 21.21
C SER A 245 4.20 -0.11 22.68
N ASN A 246 3.06 -0.76 22.96
CA ASN A 246 2.49 -0.91 24.30
C ASN A 246 2.18 -2.38 24.66
N ILE A 247 2.54 -2.81 25.88
CA ILE A 247 2.27 -4.16 26.40
C ILE A 247 0.79 -4.36 26.74
N GLU A 248 0.12 -3.34 27.28
CA GLU A 248 -1.32 -3.39 27.57
C GLU A 248 -2.13 -3.63 26.29
N PHE A 249 -1.66 -3.05 25.18
CA PHE A 249 -2.23 -3.33 23.86
C PHE A 249 -2.09 -4.81 23.50
N LEU A 250 -0.95 -5.45 23.79
CA LEU A 250 -0.72 -6.86 23.50
C LEU A 250 -1.69 -7.76 24.26
N GLU A 251 -1.87 -7.52 25.55
CA GLU A 251 -2.80 -8.28 26.40
C GLU A 251 -4.25 -8.09 25.91
N GLY A 252 -4.63 -6.86 25.60
CA GLY A 252 -5.96 -6.54 25.06
C GLY A 252 -6.23 -7.23 23.71
N ILE A 253 -5.33 -7.04 22.73
CA ILE A 253 -5.56 -7.58 21.38
C ILE A 253 -5.52 -9.10 21.37
N PHE A 254 -4.75 -9.71 22.25
CA PHE A 254 -4.70 -11.15 22.38
C PHE A 254 -6.07 -11.72 22.75
N LYS A 255 -6.68 -11.20 23.82
CA LYS A 255 -8.01 -11.64 24.27
C LYS A 255 -9.05 -11.40 23.18
N GLU A 256 -9.07 -10.19 22.61
CA GLU A 256 -10.05 -9.83 21.59
C GLU A 256 -9.89 -10.66 20.30
N PHE A 257 -8.67 -10.88 19.81
CA PHE A 257 -8.41 -11.64 18.59
C PHE A 257 -8.92 -13.09 18.67
N PHE A 258 -8.79 -13.73 19.82
CA PHE A 258 -9.30 -15.10 20.02
C PHE A 258 -10.80 -15.15 20.31
N MET A 259 -11.36 -14.09 20.89
CA MET A 259 -12.79 -14.02 21.25
C MET A 259 -13.69 -13.44 20.16
N MET A 260 -13.16 -12.67 19.20
CA MET A 260 -13.95 -12.03 18.15
C MET A 260 -14.76 -13.06 17.36
N GLU A 261 -15.89 -12.69 16.80
CA GLU A 261 -16.60 -13.56 15.85
C GLU A 261 -16.00 -13.36 14.45
N GLN A 262 -15.82 -14.43 13.67
CA GLN A 262 -15.41 -14.21 12.27
C GLN A 262 -16.60 -13.65 11.49
N PRO A 263 -16.38 -12.61 10.67
CA PRO A 263 -17.39 -12.16 9.74
C PRO A 263 -17.74 -13.29 8.77
N ARG A 264 -19.01 -13.37 8.38
CA ARG A 264 -19.48 -14.39 7.44
C ARG A 264 -18.73 -14.25 6.11
N LYS A 265 -17.80 -15.16 5.83
CA LYS A 265 -17.26 -15.33 4.48
C LYS A 265 -18.33 -15.96 3.60
N MET A 266 -18.64 -15.34 2.46
CA MET A 266 -19.61 -15.90 1.51
C MET A 266 -19.20 -17.28 0.97
N ASN A 267 -17.89 -17.58 0.93
CA ASN A 267 -17.33 -18.79 0.33
C ASN A 267 -16.40 -19.54 1.29
N CYS A 268 -16.94 -20.15 2.34
CA CYS A 268 -16.17 -20.94 3.30
C CYS A 268 -15.60 -22.25 2.73
N LYS A 269 -16.17 -22.81 1.66
CA LYS A 269 -15.85 -24.18 1.20
C LYS A 269 -14.45 -24.36 0.58
N ASN A 270 -13.86 -23.32 0.01
CA ASN A 270 -12.65 -23.45 -0.82
C ASN A 270 -11.47 -22.59 -0.39
N ASP A 271 -11.58 -21.82 0.69
CA ASP A 271 -10.52 -20.90 1.11
C ASP A 271 -10.07 -21.24 2.52
N ASN A 272 -8.78 -21.49 2.70
CA ASN A 272 -8.18 -21.71 4.03
C ASN A 272 -8.66 -20.60 4.96
N SER A 273 -9.43 -20.98 5.97
CA SER A 273 -10.01 -20.13 7.03
C SER A 273 -8.97 -19.71 8.07
N GLU A 274 -7.72 -19.59 7.63
CA GLU A 274 -6.61 -19.18 8.47
C GLU A 274 -6.55 -17.65 8.51
N ILE A 275 -6.59 -17.09 9.72
CA ILE A 275 -6.24 -15.68 9.97
C ILE A 275 -4.97 -15.64 10.80
N PHE A 276 -3.98 -14.93 10.30
CA PHE A 276 -2.72 -14.67 10.97
C PHE A 276 -2.70 -13.25 11.51
N LEU A 277 -2.51 -13.11 12.82
CA LEU A 277 -2.08 -11.86 13.44
C LEU A 277 -0.59 -12.01 13.76
N THR A 278 0.26 -11.18 13.18
CA THR A 278 1.68 -11.15 13.50
C THR A 278 1.98 -9.88 14.26
N ILE A 279 2.56 -10.02 15.43
CA ILE A 279 2.97 -8.92 16.27
C ILE A 279 4.49 -8.89 16.28
N TYR A 280 5.04 -7.80 15.77
CA TYR A 280 6.44 -7.46 15.99
C TYR A 280 6.57 -6.72 17.32
N SER A 281 7.57 -7.06 18.11
CA SER A 281 7.83 -6.33 19.35
C SER A 281 9.33 -6.32 19.66
N ASP A 282 9.78 -5.17 20.15
CA ASP A 282 11.13 -4.99 20.70
C ASP A 282 11.19 -5.28 22.20
N MET A 283 10.06 -5.65 22.82
CA MET A 283 9.99 -5.89 24.26
C MET A 283 10.83 -7.11 24.64
N LYS A 284 11.58 -6.97 25.75
CA LYS A 284 12.47 -8.03 26.25
C LYS A 284 11.78 -9.01 27.19
N ASP A 285 10.45 -9.09 27.14
CA ASP A 285 9.71 -9.63 28.26
C ASP A 285 9.45 -11.13 28.13
N GLU A 286 10.28 -11.92 28.82
CA GLU A 286 10.08 -13.36 28.97
C GLU A 286 8.75 -13.66 29.71
N HIS A 287 8.28 -12.72 30.53
CA HIS A 287 7.00 -12.86 31.25
C HIS A 287 5.78 -12.71 30.34
N LEU A 288 5.91 -12.14 29.14
CA LEU A 288 4.78 -12.00 28.23
C LEU A 288 4.20 -13.37 27.84
N CYS A 289 5.06 -14.36 27.58
CA CYS A 289 4.58 -15.71 27.25
C CYS A 289 3.85 -16.37 28.43
N ASP A 290 4.31 -16.13 29.66
CA ASP A 290 3.69 -16.68 30.87
C ASP A 290 2.35 -15.99 31.16
N SER A 291 2.27 -14.67 31.02
CA SER A 291 1.03 -13.90 31.19
C SER A 291 -0.01 -14.30 30.15
N LEU A 292 0.38 -14.32 28.87
CA LEU A 292 -0.48 -14.75 27.77
C LEU A 292 -0.88 -16.22 27.91
N GLY A 293 0.01 -17.08 28.43
CA GLY A 293 -0.28 -18.49 28.70
C GLY A 293 -1.33 -18.68 29.81
N LYS A 294 -1.27 -17.88 30.88
CA LYS A 294 -2.27 -17.90 31.96
C LYS A 294 -3.64 -17.46 31.47
N ASP A 295 -3.71 -16.33 30.77
CA ASP A 295 -4.94 -15.84 30.13
C ASP A 295 -5.54 -16.89 29.17
N PHE A 296 -4.69 -17.68 28.50
CA PHE A 296 -5.13 -18.76 27.63
C PHE A 296 -5.82 -19.91 28.36
N GLY A 297 -5.36 -20.26 29.56
CA GLY A 297 -5.94 -21.36 30.34
C GLY A 297 -7.42 -21.14 30.67
N GLU A 298 -7.87 -19.89 30.66
CA GLU A 298 -9.27 -19.51 30.88
C GLU A 298 -10.15 -19.73 29.64
N LEU A 299 -9.55 -19.77 28.45
CA LEU A 299 -10.26 -19.96 27.17
C LEU A 299 -10.47 -21.47 26.89
N LYS A 300 -11.57 -22.01 27.42
CA LYS A 300 -11.95 -23.45 27.35
C LYS A 300 -11.88 -24.13 25.98
N ASN A 301 -11.84 -23.39 24.88
CA ASN A 301 -11.93 -23.92 23.51
C ASN A 301 -10.58 -23.94 22.76
N VAL A 302 -9.48 -23.58 23.40
CA VAL A 302 -8.17 -23.48 22.73
C VAL A 302 -7.47 -24.83 22.75
N LYS A 303 -7.35 -25.46 21.57
CA LYS A 303 -6.86 -26.83 21.45
C LYS A 303 -5.32 -26.98 21.49
N ASN A 304 -4.54 -25.98 21.05
CA ASN A 304 -3.08 -26.15 20.89
C ASN A 304 -2.28 -24.86 21.14
N ILE A 305 -1.40 -24.87 22.15
CA ILE A 305 -0.41 -23.82 22.37
C ILE A 305 0.97 -24.38 22.03
N TYR A 306 1.59 -23.84 20.97
CA TYR A 306 2.96 -24.16 20.60
C TYR A 306 3.88 -23.00 20.99
N CYS A 307 4.16 -22.87 22.29
CA CYS A 307 5.18 -21.94 22.75
C CYS A 307 6.58 -22.57 22.53
N SER A 308 7.12 -22.40 21.33
CA SER A 308 8.48 -22.79 20.99
C SER A 308 9.48 -21.78 21.56
N ILE A 309 9.64 -21.75 22.89
CA ILE A 309 10.62 -20.87 23.57
C ILE A 309 12.07 -21.22 23.17
N LYS A 310 12.29 -22.37 22.49
CA LYS A 310 13.60 -22.76 21.95
C LYS A 310 14.25 -21.71 21.04
N PHE A 311 13.48 -20.77 20.50
CA PHE A 311 14.02 -19.54 19.93
C PHE A 311 13.41 -18.37 20.69
N SER A 312 14.22 -17.62 21.44
CA SER A 312 13.84 -16.42 22.20
C SER A 312 13.31 -15.24 21.36
N TYR A 313 12.93 -15.53 20.11
CA TYR A 313 12.47 -14.61 19.08
C TYR A 313 11.09 -14.93 18.53
N PHE A 314 10.47 -16.06 18.91
CA PHE A 314 9.24 -16.54 18.29
C PHE A 314 8.31 -17.25 19.28
N ALA A 315 7.06 -16.79 19.36
CA ALA A 315 5.98 -17.54 19.99
C ALA A 315 4.79 -17.65 19.02
N GLN A 316 4.13 -18.82 19.02
CA GLN A 316 2.94 -19.06 18.21
C GLN A 316 1.81 -19.59 19.07
N PHE A 317 0.66 -18.95 18.96
CA PHE A 317 -0.58 -19.37 19.58
C PHE A 317 -1.58 -19.74 18.50
N GLU A 318 -2.24 -20.88 18.65
CA GLU A 318 -3.21 -21.39 17.67
C GLU A 318 -4.55 -21.68 18.34
N TYR A 319 -5.61 -21.10 17.78
CA TYR A 319 -6.97 -21.37 18.17
C TYR A 319 -7.74 -21.97 17.00
N LYS A 320 -8.44 -23.07 17.27
CA LYS A 320 -9.32 -23.72 16.31
C LYS A 320 -10.74 -23.71 16.85
N SER A 321 -11.67 -23.26 16.04
CA SER A 321 -13.10 -23.25 16.37
C SER A 321 -13.92 -23.64 15.15
N ASP A 322 -15.05 -24.27 15.38
CA ASP A 322 -15.96 -24.63 14.29
C ASP A 322 -16.65 -23.38 13.75
N CYS A 323 -16.78 -23.30 12.42
CA CYS A 323 -17.45 -22.20 11.77
C CYS A 323 -18.96 -22.29 12.05
N LYS A 324 -19.47 -21.36 12.85
CA LYS A 324 -20.91 -21.26 13.18
C LYS A 324 -21.83 -21.17 11.95
N TYR A 325 -21.29 -20.78 10.79
CA TYR A 325 -22.03 -20.59 9.54
C TYR A 325 -21.98 -21.80 8.59
N CYS A 326 -21.19 -22.83 8.90
CA CYS A 326 -20.99 -24.00 8.05
C CYS A 326 -21.27 -25.28 8.83
N VAL A 327 -22.54 -25.45 9.23
CA VAL A 327 -22.98 -26.54 10.11
C VAL A 327 -22.77 -27.92 9.47
N GLU A 328 -22.84 -28.02 8.15
CA GLU A 328 -22.80 -29.30 7.43
C GLU A 328 -21.38 -29.79 7.08
N ASP A 329 -20.40 -28.89 7.01
CA ASP A 329 -19.09 -29.20 6.42
C ASP A 329 -17.95 -29.35 7.45
N GLU A 330 -18.27 -29.41 8.76
CA GLU A 330 -17.29 -29.42 9.87
C GLU A 330 -16.18 -28.37 9.70
N HIS A 331 -16.50 -27.25 9.06
CA HIS A 331 -15.50 -26.30 8.62
C HIS A 331 -14.86 -25.63 9.83
N THR A 332 -13.58 -25.92 10.06
CA THR A 332 -12.82 -25.33 11.16
C THR A 332 -12.21 -24.01 10.74
N ILE A 333 -12.31 -22.99 11.58
CA ILE A 333 -11.57 -21.73 11.50
C ILE A 333 -10.32 -21.84 12.35
N THR A 334 -9.17 -21.47 11.78
CA THR A 334 -7.89 -21.44 12.52
C THR A 334 -7.40 -19.99 12.66
N ARG A 335 -7.17 -19.55 13.89
CA ARG A 335 -6.52 -18.26 14.19
C ARG A 335 -5.14 -18.51 14.71
N ARG A 336 -4.15 -17.82 14.13
CA ARG A 336 -2.75 -17.91 14.56
C ARG A 336 -2.26 -16.54 14.95
N LEU A 337 -1.83 -16.42 16.20
CA LEU A 337 -1.07 -15.27 16.65
C LEU A 337 0.41 -15.63 16.63
N LEU A 338 1.19 -14.87 15.89
CA LEU A 338 2.65 -15.01 15.78
C LEU A 338 3.28 -13.80 16.47
N PHE A 339 4.05 -14.04 17.52
CA PHE A 339 4.88 -13.02 18.14
C PHE A 339 6.30 -13.16 17.59
N LEU A 340 6.80 -12.09 16.97
CA LEU A 340 8.14 -12.02 16.39
C LEU A 340 8.93 -10.92 17.06
N ARG A 341 10.05 -11.28 17.67
CA ARG A 341 11.00 -10.30 18.18
C ARG A 341 11.89 -9.82 17.05
N HIS A 342 12.01 -8.50 16.86
CA HIS A 342 12.96 -7.99 15.87
C HIS A 342 14.38 -8.41 16.25
N LYS A 343 15.09 -8.97 15.27
CA LYS A 343 16.52 -9.24 15.42
C LYS A 343 17.24 -7.90 15.38
N ILE A 344 17.72 -7.42 16.53
CA ILE A 344 18.53 -6.20 16.60
C ILE A 344 19.78 -6.41 15.73
N PRO A 345 19.99 -5.62 14.67
CA PRO A 345 21.19 -5.72 13.85
C PRO A 345 22.43 -5.46 14.72
N GLY A 346 23.32 -6.45 14.85
CA GLY A 346 24.58 -6.31 15.60
C GLY A 346 24.73 -7.20 16.84
N GLN A 347 23.68 -7.91 17.30
CA GLN A 347 23.86 -8.94 18.32
C GLN A 347 24.58 -10.17 17.74
N LYS A 348 25.85 -10.35 18.10
CA LYS A 348 26.57 -11.61 17.91
C LYS A 348 26.09 -12.58 18.97
N PHE A 349 25.53 -13.70 18.54
CA PHE A 349 25.18 -14.81 19.44
C PHE A 349 26.46 -15.53 19.82
N GLY A 350 26.75 -15.56 21.13
CA GLY A 350 27.71 -16.52 21.68
C GLY A 350 27.14 -17.91 21.46
N ASN A 351 27.93 -18.78 20.85
CA ASN A 351 27.61 -20.19 20.63
C ASN A 351 27.39 -20.93 21.95
#